data_AF-A0A4R5VV78-F1
#
_entry.id   AF-A0A4R5VV78-F1
#
_cell.length_a   1.000
_cell.length_b   1.000
_cell.length_c   1.000
_cell.angle_alpha   90.00
_cell.angle_beta   90.00
_cell.angle_gamma   90.00
#
_symmetry.space_group_name_H-M   'P 1'
#
loop_
_entity.id
_entity.type
_entity.pdbx_description
1 polymer ?
#
loop_
_entity_poly.entity_id
_entity_poly.type
_entity_poly.pdbx_seq_one_letter_code
_entity_poly.pdbx_strand_id
1 'polypeptide(L)'
;MVVSVFFLIVGNASASNIKKLEKPKIMSVGKEIEVKDQATKMFIYDTMQVWIHHSLVDYYHNKYHADSISWGEPKLEGIRIWIRQLGPSGNDGIYTHLIKISLQRDELIINEKKKIKTEDTFTYAVNADLLSLCRDSGKSEKELKLINSYHKVRPQ
;
A
#
# COMPACT_ATOMS: atom_id res chain seq x y z
N MET A 1 -44.30 -44.09 28.15
CA MET A 1 -44.24 -42.73 28.72
C MET A 1 -42.90 -42.14 28.30
N VAL A 2 -42.89 -41.31 27.24
CA VAL A 2 -41.65 -40.79 26.63
C VAL A 2 -41.48 -39.35 27.12
N VAL A 3 -40.41 -39.09 27.86
CA VAL A 3 -40.09 -37.77 28.42
C VAL A 3 -39.27 -37.02 27.38
N SER A 4 -39.90 -36.07 26.68
CA SER A 4 -39.21 -35.13 25.80
C SER A 4 -38.66 -33.97 26.62
N VAL A 5 -37.35 -33.95 26.82
CA VAL A 5 -36.65 -32.81 27.43
C VAL A 5 -36.37 -31.77 26.33
N PHE A 6 -37.09 -30.65 26.38
CA PHE A 6 -36.79 -29.48 25.56
C PHE A 6 -35.67 -28.67 26.22
N PHE A 7 -34.45 -28.73 25.67
CA PHE A 7 -33.39 -27.79 26.01
C PHE A 7 -33.54 -26.52 25.17
N LEU A 8 -34.07 -25.46 25.77
CA LEU A 8 -33.98 -24.10 25.24
C LEU A 8 -32.57 -23.56 25.55
N ILE A 9 -31.64 -23.71 24.60
CA ILE A 9 -30.37 -22.99 24.64
C ILE A 9 -30.68 -21.55 24.20
N VAL A 10 -30.88 -20.67 25.18
CA VAL A 10 -30.87 -19.22 24.97
C VAL A 10 -29.41 -18.81 24.81
N GLY A 11 -28.87 -19.00 23.61
CA GLY A 11 -27.57 -18.44 23.25
C GLY A 11 -27.72 -16.94 23.02
N ASN A 12 -27.17 -16.14 23.92
CA ASN A 12 -26.95 -14.71 23.71
C ASN A 12 -26.17 -14.51 22.41
N ALA A 13 -26.87 -14.17 21.34
CA ALA A 13 -26.27 -13.63 20.13
C ALA A 13 -25.73 -12.24 20.50
N SER A 14 -24.50 -12.18 21.00
CA SER A 14 -23.74 -10.95 21.08
C SER A 14 -23.55 -10.45 19.65
N ALA A 15 -24.47 -9.59 19.21
CA ALA A 15 -24.37 -8.81 18.00
C ALA A 15 -23.16 -7.88 18.13
N SER A 16 -21.99 -8.41 17.84
CA SER A 16 -20.81 -7.60 17.53
C SER A 16 -21.07 -6.95 16.18
N ASN A 17 -21.78 -5.82 16.22
CA ASN A 17 -21.82 -4.85 15.13
C ASN A 17 -20.42 -4.22 14.98
N ILE A 18 -19.43 -5.04 14.61
CA ILE A 18 -18.25 -4.53 13.94
C ILE A 18 -18.77 -4.19 12.54
N LYS A 19 -19.23 -2.95 12.38
CA LYS A 19 -19.36 -2.34 11.06
C LYS A 19 -18.07 -2.68 10.32
N LYS A 20 -18.15 -3.56 9.33
CA LYS A 20 -17.11 -3.67 8.30
C LYS A 20 -16.85 -2.24 7.88
N LEU A 21 -15.67 -1.72 8.22
CA LEU A 21 -15.19 -0.46 7.70
C LEU A 21 -15.19 -0.64 6.19
N GLU A 22 -16.23 -0.15 5.51
CA GLU A 22 -16.32 -0.20 4.06
C GLU A 22 -15.04 0.47 3.56
N LYS A 23 -14.21 -0.29 2.86
CA LYS A 23 -13.09 0.30 2.13
C LYS A 23 -13.71 1.39 1.25
N PRO A 24 -13.24 2.64 1.29
CA PRO A 24 -13.83 3.71 0.52
C PRO A 24 -13.99 3.24 -0.92
N LYS A 25 -15.18 3.43 -1.48
CA LYS A 25 -15.51 3.00 -2.84
C LYS A 25 -14.75 3.89 -3.81
N ILE A 26 -13.53 3.50 -4.12
CA ILE A 26 -12.68 4.15 -5.11
C ILE A 26 -13.27 3.86 -6.48
N MET A 27 -14.05 4.80 -7.01
CA MET A 27 -14.58 4.73 -8.37
C MET A 27 -13.50 5.24 -9.31
N SER A 28 -12.92 4.34 -10.11
CA SER A 28 -11.91 4.75 -11.07
C SER A 28 -12.53 5.08 -12.42
N VAL A 29 -12.11 6.22 -12.98
CA VAL A 29 -12.67 6.78 -14.23
C VAL A 29 -11.63 6.78 -15.36
N GLY A 30 -10.33 6.79 -15.05
CA GLY A 30 -9.27 6.73 -16.06
C GLY A 30 -8.78 5.31 -16.40
N LYS A 31 -8.06 5.18 -17.51
CA LYS A 31 -7.23 3.99 -17.80
C LYS A 31 -5.96 4.06 -16.94
N GLU A 32 -5.48 2.92 -16.45
CA GLU A 32 -4.16 2.84 -15.82
C GLU A 32 -3.08 3.00 -16.89
N ILE A 33 -2.15 3.94 -16.68
CA ILE A 33 -1.08 4.26 -17.62
C ILE A 33 0.27 4.13 -16.92
N GLU A 34 1.23 3.48 -17.56
CA GLU A 34 2.61 3.41 -17.08
C GLU A 34 3.36 4.72 -17.37
N VAL A 35 4.04 5.25 -16.37
CA VAL A 35 4.88 6.45 -16.48
C VAL A 35 6.23 6.05 -17.07
N LYS A 36 6.42 6.31 -18.37
CA LYS A 36 7.64 5.95 -19.10
C LYS A 36 8.74 7.02 -19.05
N ASP A 37 8.35 8.28 -18.92
CA ASP A 37 9.32 9.39 -18.81
C ASP A 37 10.14 9.27 -17.51
N GLN A 38 11.47 9.30 -17.64
CA GLN A 38 12.36 9.02 -16.51
C GLN A 38 12.30 10.11 -15.44
N ALA A 39 12.26 11.39 -15.84
CA ALA A 39 12.23 12.50 -14.88
C ALA A 39 10.92 12.48 -14.07
N THR A 40 9.79 12.29 -14.75
CA THR A 40 8.48 12.17 -14.11
C THR A 40 8.41 10.96 -13.19
N LYS A 41 8.95 9.82 -13.63
CA LYS A 41 9.01 8.60 -12.82
C LYS A 41 9.81 8.81 -11.53
N MET A 42 10.98 9.43 -11.63
CA MET A 42 11.82 9.71 -10.45
C MET A 42 11.18 10.75 -9.54
N PHE A 43 10.58 11.79 -10.09
CA PHE A 43 9.86 12.79 -9.30
C PHE A 43 8.73 12.16 -8.45
N ILE A 44 7.94 11.26 -9.03
CA ILE A 44 6.89 10.54 -8.30
C ILE A 44 7.51 9.62 -7.26
N TYR A 45 8.53 8.85 -7.63
CA TYR A 45 9.21 7.92 -6.71
C TYR A 45 9.78 8.65 -5.49
N ASP A 46 10.57 9.69 -5.71
CA ASP A 46 11.23 10.48 -4.65
C ASP A 46 10.18 11.18 -3.78
N THR A 47 9.11 11.71 -4.39
CA THR A 47 7.98 12.26 -3.64
C THR A 47 7.38 11.23 -2.71
N MET A 48 7.24 9.98 -3.15
CA MET A 48 6.56 8.92 -2.40
C MET A 48 7.50 8.07 -1.52
N GLN A 49 8.81 8.29 -1.62
CA GLN A 49 9.84 7.37 -1.11
C GLN A 49 9.71 7.11 0.39
N VAL A 50 9.38 8.13 1.19
CA VAL A 50 9.26 8.02 2.65
C VAL A 50 8.16 7.02 3.04
N TRP A 51 6.97 7.10 2.43
CA TRP A 51 5.87 6.18 2.73
C TRP A 51 6.13 4.76 2.21
N ILE A 52 6.79 4.65 1.06
CA ILE A 52 7.21 3.35 0.54
C ILE A 52 8.25 2.71 1.48
N HIS A 53 9.20 3.50 1.97
CA HIS A 53 10.21 3.05 2.92
C HIS A 53 9.56 2.53 4.20
N HIS A 54 8.65 3.29 4.82
CA HIS A 54 7.92 2.84 6.01
C HIS A 54 7.16 1.53 5.75
N SER A 55 6.46 1.43 4.63
CA SER A 55 5.71 0.22 4.27
C SER A 55 6.61 -1.01 4.07
N LEU A 56 7.84 -0.80 3.56
CA LEU A 56 8.84 -1.86 3.41
C LEU A 56 9.41 -2.30 4.77
N VAL A 57 9.85 -1.32 5.59
CA VAL A 57 10.38 -1.56 6.95
C VAL A 57 9.37 -2.41 7.74
N ASP A 58 8.12 -1.94 7.84
CA ASP A 58 7.06 -2.60 8.61
C ASP A 58 6.82 -4.03 8.12
N TYR A 59 6.71 -4.23 6.81
CA TYR A 59 6.45 -5.55 6.26
C TYR A 59 7.59 -6.53 6.56
N TYR A 60 8.84 -6.13 6.30
CA TYR A 60 9.97 -7.04 6.42
C TYR A 60 10.34 -7.32 7.88
N HIS A 61 10.17 -6.36 8.79
CA HIS A 61 10.37 -6.61 10.23
C HIS A 61 9.35 -7.64 10.73
N ASN A 62 8.08 -7.46 10.37
CA ASN A 62 7.01 -8.36 10.80
C ASN A 62 7.14 -9.75 10.17
N LYS A 63 7.43 -9.85 8.87
CA LYS A 63 7.49 -11.13 8.17
C LYS A 63 8.66 -12.00 8.61
N TYR A 64 9.82 -11.39 8.88
CA TYR A 64 11.05 -12.13 9.17
C TYR A 64 11.43 -12.10 10.64
N HIS A 65 10.65 -11.42 11.50
CA HIS A 65 11.02 -11.13 12.89
C HIS A 65 12.45 -10.57 12.96
N ALA A 66 12.73 -9.60 12.07
CA ALA A 66 14.05 -9.05 11.90
C ALA A 66 14.34 -7.99 12.97
N ASP A 67 15.57 -7.95 13.47
CA ASP A 67 16.08 -6.86 14.32
C ASP A 67 16.66 -5.74 13.45
N SER A 68 17.20 -6.09 12.27
CA SER A 68 17.75 -5.13 11.32
C SER A 68 17.39 -5.51 9.89
N ILE A 69 17.14 -4.48 9.09
CA ILE A 69 16.88 -4.61 7.66
C ILE A 69 17.63 -3.51 6.93
N SER A 70 18.38 -3.89 5.92
CA SER A 70 19.02 -2.95 5.02
C SER A 70 18.81 -3.41 3.58
N TRP A 71 18.86 -2.47 2.66
CA TRP A 71 18.68 -2.74 1.25
C TRP A 71 19.55 -1.79 0.45
N GLY A 72 20.05 -2.27 -0.69
CA GLY A 72 20.66 -1.39 -1.68
C GLY A 72 19.61 -0.46 -2.31
N GLU A 73 20.05 0.61 -2.95
CA GLU A 73 19.16 1.46 -3.74
C GLU A 73 18.50 0.64 -4.86
N PRO A 74 17.21 0.87 -5.15
CA PRO A 74 16.58 0.22 -6.29
C PRO A 74 17.17 0.80 -7.57
N LYS A 75 17.52 -0.07 -8.52
CA LYS A 75 17.95 0.39 -9.84
C LYS A 75 16.80 1.08 -10.57
N LEU A 76 17.11 2.08 -11.39
CA LEU A 76 16.10 2.85 -12.14
C LEU A 76 15.21 1.98 -13.04
N GLU A 77 15.78 0.91 -13.60
CA GLU A 77 15.05 -0.07 -14.44
C GLU A 77 14.14 -0.96 -13.60
N GLY A 78 14.44 -1.12 -12.31
CA GLY A 78 13.66 -1.86 -11.33
C GLY A 78 12.47 -1.07 -10.75
N ILE A 79 12.34 0.22 -11.08
CA ILE A 79 11.21 1.06 -10.66
C ILE A 79 10.20 1.16 -11.80
N ARG A 80 8.97 0.72 -11.55
CA ARG A 80 7.83 0.88 -12.46
C ARG A 80 6.68 1.59 -11.76
N ILE A 81 6.09 2.57 -12.44
CA ILE A 81 5.03 3.40 -11.87
C ILE A 81 3.84 3.43 -12.81
N TRP A 82 2.65 3.20 -12.28
CA TRP A 82 1.40 3.38 -12.98
C TRP A 82 0.55 4.41 -12.26
N ILE A 83 -0.15 5.24 -13.03
CA ILE A 83 -1.08 6.23 -12.53
C ILE A 83 -2.46 6.02 -13.13
N ARG A 84 -3.49 6.24 -12.32
CA ARG A 84 -4.89 6.15 -12.74
C ARG A 84 -5.72 7.22 -12.05
N GLN A 85 -6.46 8.01 -12.83
CA GLN A 85 -7.36 9.01 -12.26
C GLN A 85 -8.57 8.35 -11.58
N LEU A 86 -8.95 8.92 -10.44
CA LEU A 86 -10.16 8.57 -9.72
C LEU A 86 -11.29 9.53 -10.07
N GLY A 87 -12.49 8.99 -10.18
CA GLY A 87 -13.69 9.80 -10.27
C GLY A 87 -14.08 10.41 -8.94
N PRO A 88 -15.00 11.38 -8.95
CA PRO A 88 -15.57 11.90 -7.73
C PRO A 88 -16.20 10.75 -6.92
N SER A 89 -15.70 10.52 -5.70
CA SER A 89 -16.28 9.57 -4.76
C SER A 89 -17.18 10.31 -3.79
N GLY A 90 -18.36 9.76 -3.51
CA GLY A 90 -19.46 10.48 -2.86
C GLY A 90 -19.25 10.94 -1.43
N ASN A 91 -18.13 10.60 -0.76
CA ASN A 91 -17.91 10.98 0.64
C ASN A 91 -16.53 11.55 1.00
N ASP A 92 -15.45 11.33 0.23
CA ASP A 92 -14.10 11.79 0.62
C ASP A 92 -13.27 12.19 -0.60
N GLY A 93 -13.65 13.26 -1.31
CA GLY A 93 -12.97 13.80 -2.51
C GLY A 93 -11.52 14.26 -2.32
N ILE A 94 -10.84 13.80 -1.27
CA ILE A 94 -9.45 14.09 -0.92
C ILE A 94 -8.49 13.36 -1.87
N TYR A 95 -8.82 12.16 -2.33
CA TYR A 95 -7.95 11.40 -3.25
C TYR A 95 -8.40 11.53 -4.68
N THR A 96 -7.48 11.92 -5.57
CA THR A 96 -7.76 12.15 -6.98
C THR A 96 -7.10 11.12 -7.90
N HIS A 97 -6.09 10.39 -7.41
CA HIS A 97 -5.33 9.42 -8.21
C HIS A 97 -5.05 8.13 -7.43
N LEU A 98 -4.91 7.03 -8.16
CA LEU A 98 -4.19 5.85 -7.71
C LEU A 98 -2.79 5.87 -8.33
N ILE A 99 -1.79 5.65 -7.49
CA ILE A 99 -0.40 5.48 -7.92
C ILE A 99 0.06 4.10 -7.47
N LYS A 100 0.41 3.27 -8.44
CA LYS A 100 0.98 1.94 -8.21
C LYS A 100 2.47 1.99 -8.50
N ILE A 101 3.29 1.56 -7.55
CA ILE A 101 4.75 1.57 -7.65
C ILE A 101 5.25 0.15 -7.42
N SER A 102 5.95 -0.42 -8.40
CA SER A 102 6.70 -1.67 -8.25
C SER A 102 8.19 -1.36 -8.14
N LEU A 103 8.84 -1.95 -7.14
CA LEU A 103 10.26 -1.83 -6.85
C LEU A 103 10.89 -3.21 -6.88
N GLN A 104 11.81 -3.41 -7.82
CA GLN A 104 12.67 -4.58 -7.85
C GLN A 104 13.99 -4.26 -7.17
N ARG A 105 14.35 -5.06 -6.16
CA ARG A 105 15.63 -4.97 -5.45
C ARG A 105 16.42 -6.25 -5.62
N ASP A 106 17.69 -6.12 -5.95
CA ASP A 106 18.60 -7.25 -6.07
C ASP A 106 19.21 -7.64 -4.71
N GLU A 107 19.14 -6.72 -3.74
CA GLU A 107 19.72 -6.92 -2.42
C GLU A 107 18.82 -6.33 -1.33
N LEU A 108 18.19 -7.22 -0.59
CA LEU A 108 17.60 -7.00 0.71
C LEU A 108 18.34 -7.87 1.72
N ILE A 109 18.95 -7.25 2.73
CA ILE A 109 19.72 -7.91 3.79
C ILE A 109 18.90 -7.90 5.06
N ILE A 110 18.65 -9.09 5.61
CA ILE A 110 17.88 -9.29 6.84
C ILE A 110 18.82 -9.82 7.92
N ASN A 111 18.84 -9.14 9.07
CA ASN A 111 19.71 -9.43 10.22
C ASN A 111 21.18 -9.61 9.82
N GLU A 112 21.66 -8.81 8.86
CA GLU A 112 23.02 -8.82 8.30
C GLU A 112 23.49 -10.16 7.68
N LYS A 113 22.60 -11.15 7.57
CA LYS A 113 22.97 -12.53 7.19
C LYS A 113 22.32 -12.96 5.90
N LYS A 114 21.03 -12.65 5.74
CA LYS A 114 20.22 -13.21 4.65
C LYS A 114 20.04 -12.18 3.55
N LYS A 115 20.64 -12.43 2.38
CA LYS A 115 20.44 -11.63 1.17
C LYS A 115 19.35 -12.25 0.30
N ILE A 116 18.33 -11.48 -0.06
CA ILE A 116 17.27 -11.91 -0.97
C ILE A 116 17.01 -10.86 -2.05
N LYS A 117 16.58 -11.32 -3.22
CA LYS A 117 16.03 -10.47 -4.30
C LYS A 117 14.53 -10.32 -4.08
N THR A 118 14.00 -9.12 -4.25
CA THR A 118 12.57 -8.84 -4.02
C THR A 118 11.96 -8.06 -5.17
N GLU A 119 10.64 -8.18 -5.28
CA GLU A 119 9.78 -7.30 -6.07
C GLU A 119 8.58 -6.93 -5.19
N ASP A 120 8.51 -5.65 -4.84
CA ASP A 120 7.54 -5.10 -3.90
C ASP A 120 6.66 -4.09 -4.65
N THR A 121 5.35 -4.30 -4.62
CA THR A 121 4.36 -3.45 -5.28
C THR A 121 3.47 -2.78 -4.24
N PHE A 122 3.30 -1.47 -4.35
CA PHE A 122 2.43 -0.67 -3.49
C PHE A 122 1.41 0.09 -4.35
N THR A 123 0.15 0.11 -3.93
CA THR A 123 -0.87 0.96 -4.55
C THR A 123 -1.36 1.96 -3.51
N TYR A 124 -1.20 3.24 -3.80
CA TYR A 124 -1.65 4.34 -2.96
C TYR A 124 -2.79 5.09 -3.64
N ALA A 125 -3.78 5.50 -2.86
CA ALA A 125 -4.66 6.60 -3.23
C ALA A 125 -3.99 7.90 -2.80
N VAL A 126 -3.92 8.87 -3.70
CA VAL A 126 -3.13 10.10 -3.53
C VAL A 126 -3.95 11.31 -3.96
N ASN A 127 -3.87 12.40 -3.19
CA ASN A 127 -4.25 13.72 -3.67
C ASN A 127 -3.15 14.23 -4.61
N ALA A 128 -3.50 14.63 -5.83
CA ALA A 128 -2.59 15.22 -6.81
C ALA A 128 -1.77 16.40 -6.24
N ASP A 129 -2.31 17.15 -5.28
CA ASP A 129 -1.60 18.25 -4.62
C ASP A 129 -0.32 17.78 -3.90
N LEU A 130 -0.24 16.50 -3.52
CA LEU A 130 0.97 15.87 -2.97
C LEU A 130 2.13 15.87 -3.98
N LEU A 131 1.82 15.82 -5.28
CA LEU A 131 2.78 15.86 -6.39
C LEU A 131 3.08 17.29 -6.85
N SER A 132 2.55 18.32 -6.18
CA SER A 132 2.86 19.72 -6.52
C SER A 132 4.25 20.11 -6.03
N LEU A 133 5.00 20.82 -6.88
CA LEU A 133 6.29 21.44 -6.53
C LEU A 133 6.12 22.74 -5.73
N CYS A 134 4.98 23.41 -5.87
CA CYS A 134 4.75 24.77 -5.35
C CYS A 134 3.74 24.74 -4.21
N ARG A 135 4.12 24.17 -3.07
CA ARG A 135 3.18 23.94 -1.99
C ARG A 135 3.49 24.79 -0.76
N ASP A 136 2.52 25.64 -0.40
CA ASP A 136 2.67 26.60 0.70
C ASP A 136 2.66 25.95 2.11
N SER A 137 2.17 24.71 2.25
CA SER A 137 1.89 24.09 3.56
C SER A 137 2.57 22.73 3.83
N GLY A 138 3.55 22.32 3.01
CA GLY A 138 4.24 21.03 3.16
C GLY A 138 3.37 19.82 2.76
N LYS A 139 3.99 18.62 2.72
CA LYS A 139 3.33 17.35 2.35
C LYS A 139 2.77 16.66 3.60
N SER A 140 1.53 16.16 3.55
CA SER A 140 0.86 15.56 4.72
C SER A 140 0.44 14.11 4.50
N GLU A 141 0.50 13.29 5.55
CA GLU A 141 0.04 11.89 5.53
C GLU A 141 -1.46 11.75 5.27
N LYS A 142 -2.26 12.81 5.46
CA LYS A 142 -3.72 12.80 5.18
C LYS A 142 -4.03 12.73 3.68
N GLU A 143 -3.03 12.92 2.84
CA GLU A 143 -3.17 13.06 1.38
C GLU A 143 -2.77 11.80 0.63
N LEU A 144 -2.35 10.78 1.37
CA LEU A 144 -1.94 9.51 0.85
C LEU A 144 -2.53 8.39 1.72
N LYS A 145 -3.02 7.35 1.07
CA LYS A 145 -3.51 6.15 1.75
C LYS A 145 -3.02 4.91 1.02
N LEU A 146 -2.33 4.03 1.73
CA LEU A 146 -2.00 2.71 1.21
C LEU A 146 -3.29 1.89 1.03
N ILE A 147 -3.55 1.46 -0.21
CA ILE A 147 -4.72 0.66 -0.58
C ILE A 147 -4.38 -0.82 -0.54
N ASN A 148 -3.23 -1.19 -1.08
CA ASN A 148 -2.68 -2.53 -1.01
C ASN A 148 -1.16 -2.51 -1.14
N SER A 149 -0.54 -3.57 -0.64
CA SER A 149 0.84 -3.93 -0.95
C SER A 149 0.91 -5.41 -1.31
N TYR A 150 1.86 -5.75 -2.18
CA TYR A 150 2.18 -7.11 -2.56
C TYR A 150 3.70 -7.26 -2.57
N HIS A 151 4.19 -8.33 -1.95
CA HIS A 151 5.61 -8.52 -1.72
C HIS A 151 6.02 -9.91 -2.20
N LYS A 152 7.00 -9.96 -3.09
CA LYS A 152 7.45 -11.20 -3.73
C LYS A 152 8.96 -11.36 -3.57
N VAL A 153 9.37 -12.55 -3.13
CA VAL A 153 10.79 -12.96 -3.20
C VAL A 153 11.06 -13.46 -4.62
N ARG A 154 12.09 -12.93 -5.28
CA ARG A 154 12.52 -13.34 -6.61
C ARG A 154 13.54 -14.49 -6.51
N PRO A 155 13.60 -15.41 -7.49
CA PRO A 155 14.67 -16.41 -7.58
C PRO A 155 16.05 -15.75 -7.59
N GLN A 156 17.05 -16.45 -7.03
CA GLN A 156 18.45 -16.00 -7.06
C GLN A 156 19.04 -16.07 -8.46
#